data_AF-F6D2V5-F1
#
_entry.id   AF-F6D2V5-F1
#
_cell.length_a   1.000
_cell.length_b   1.000
_cell.length_c   1.000
_cell.angle_alpha   90.00
_cell.angle_beta   90.00
_cell.angle_gamma   90.00
#
_symmetry.space_group_name_H-M   'P 1'
#
loop_
_entity.id
_entity.type
_entity.pdbx_description
1 polymer ?
#
loop_
_entity_poly.entity_id
_entity_poly.type
_entity_poly.pdbx_seq_one_letter_code
_entity_poly.pdbx_strand_id
1 'polypeptide(L)'
;MSLDISLYKGEDGIIAMNWFRNPFGLERWAEKNVGDKVKIQDEEGNKVTLWDVCNKWCYKRAEVLNSLIPEVKRRNRLLFKEVVDAYWSEIQKLDEGFFFFDLPTYDHFVGQHTSVFPNEWVLTVTFTEKEIVIPMDYFKNEVFNLGRVNKGGLQGYKDWFKELVDFADLLQNLDYTFEGSN
;
A
#
# COMPACT_ATOMS: atom_id res chain seq x y z
N MET A 1 -13.09 -2.09 7.69
CA MET A 1 -12.80 -3.45 7.21
C MET A 1 -11.32 -3.51 6.96
N SER A 2 -10.67 -4.51 7.53
CA SER A 2 -9.22 -4.63 7.62
C SER A 2 -8.84 -5.73 6.65
N LEU A 3 -8.34 -5.40 5.45
CA LEU A 3 -7.78 -6.47 4.62
C LEU A 3 -6.45 -6.88 5.20
N ASP A 4 -6.43 -8.09 5.75
CA ASP A 4 -5.21 -8.80 6.08
C ASP A 4 -4.92 -9.78 4.94
N ILE A 5 -3.67 -9.78 4.45
CA ILE A 5 -3.16 -10.79 3.53
C ILE A 5 -2.32 -11.78 4.31
N SER A 6 -2.52 -13.08 4.07
CA SER A 6 -1.84 -14.14 4.81
C SER A 6 -1.35 -15.24 3.88
N LEU A 7 -0.20 -15.83 4.24
CA LEU A 7 0.32 -17.05 3.64
C LEU A 7 0.30 -18.18 4.66
N TYR A 8 -0.15 -19.35 4.22
CA TYR A 8 -0.18 -20.57 5.01
C TYR A 8 0.58 -21.70 4.31
N LYS A 9 1.06 -22.66 5.10
CA LYS A 9 1.53 -23.96 4.61
C LYS A 9 0.73 -25.05 5.31
N GLY A 10 -0.30 -25.57 4.65
CA GLY A 10 -1.31 -26.37 5.34
C GLY A 10 -2.07 -25.49 6.35
N GLU A 11 -2.05 -25.86 7.63
CA GLU A 11 -2.67 -25.08 8.72
C GLU A 11 -1.69 -24.08 9.37
N ASP A 12 -0.40 -24.16 9.06
CA ASP A 12 0.62 -23.32 9.67
C ASP A 12 0.67 -21.93 9.01
N GLY A 13 0.44 -20.87 9.79
CA GLY A 13 0.60 -19.48 9.34
C GLY A 13 2.07 -19.11 9.14
N ILE A 14 2.44 -18.69 7.93
CA ILE A 14 3.82 -18.31 7.57
C ILE A 14 4.04 -16.81 7.81
N ILE A 15 3.18 -15.98 7.24
CA ILE A 15 3.22 -14.52 7.39
C ILE A 15 1.82 -13.98 7.23
N ALA A 16 1.50 -12.95 8.01
CA ALA A 16 0.28 -12.17 7.84
C ALA A 16 0.66 -10.69 7.89
N MET A 17 0.09 -9.92 6.97
CA MET A 17 0.31 -8.49 6.88
C MET A 17 -1.04 -7.80 6.81
N ASN A 18 -1.22 -6.82 7.69
CA ASN A 18 -2.37 -5.94 7.61
C ASN A 18 -2.08 -4.83 6.60
N TRP A 19 -2.94 -4.69 5.61
CA TRP A 19 -2.76 -3.76 4.49
C TRP A 19 -3.44 -2.40 4.71
N PHE A 20 -4.38 -2.30 5.67
CA PHE A 20 -5.25 -1.13 5.91
C PHE A 20 -5.11 -0.47 7.27
N ARG A 21 -4.11 -0.83 8.09
CA ARG A 21 -3.99 -0.33 9.47
C ARG A 21 -3.64 1.17 9.61
N ASN A 22 -3.72 1.92 8.53
CA ASN A 22 -3.62 3.37 8.52
C ASN A 22 -4.77 3.97 7.68
N PRO A 23 -5.37 5.10 8.10
CA PRO A 23 -6.44 5.79 7.37
C PRO A 23 -6.14 6.11 5.91
N PHE A 24 -4.87 6.16 5.51
CA PHE A 24 -4.40 6.45 4.16
C PHE A 24 -4.11 5.21 3.31
N GLY A 25 -4.00 4.02 3.92
CA GLY A 25 -3.68 2.75 3.25
C GLY A 25 -2.27 2.68 2.65
N LEU A 26 -1.63 1.51 2.68
CA LEU A 26 -0.28 1.36 2.11
C LEU A 26 -0.28 1.44 0.58
N GLU A 27 -1.25 0.79 -0.07
CA GLU A 27 -1.46 0.82 -1.52
C GLU A 27 -1.64 2.25 -2.03
N ARG A 28 -2.70 2.92 -1.57
CA ARG A 28 -3.04 4.27 -2.05
C ARG A 28 -1.88 5.24 -1.81
N TRP A 29 -1.22 5.15 -0.66
CA TRP A 29 -0.03 5.94 -0.38
C TRP A 29 1.09 5.67 -1.40
N ALA A 30 1.42 4.40 -1.64
CA ALA A 30 2.47 4.00 -2.58
C ALA A 30 2.14 4.45 -4.00
N GLU A 31 0.92 4.18 -4.47
CA GLU A 31 0.47 4.54 -5.81
C GLU A 31 0.49 6.05 -6.05
N LYS A 32 0.04 6.84 -5.07
CA LYS A 32 0.03 8.30 -5.19
C LYS A 32 1.41 8.93 -5.15
N ASN A 33 2.32 8.44 -4.30
CA ASN A 33 3.69 8.96 -4.22
C ASN A 33 4.55 8.55 -5.43
N VAL A 34 4.32 7.36 -5.98
CA VAL A 34 5.04 6.87 -7.18
C VAL A 34 4.44 7.44 -8.48
N GLY A 35 3.12 7.63 -8.52
CA GLY A 35 2.42 8.15 -9.70
C GLY A 35 2.55 7.22 -10.91
N ASP A 36 2.78 7.81 -12.09
CA ASP A 36 2.85 7.08 -13.37
C ASP A 36 4.23 6.47 -13.68
N LYS A 37 5.14 6.41 -12.71
CA LYS A 37 6.48 5.83 -12.89
C LYS A 37 6.43 4.31 -13.09
N VAL A 38 5.45 3.63 -12.48
CA VAL A 38 5.24 2.20 -12.65
C VAL A 38 4.18 1.95 -13.70
N LYS A 39 4.55 1.18 -14.73
CA LYS A 39 3.70 0.85 -15.89
C LYS A 39 3.81 -0.65 -16.17
N ILE A 40 3.10 -1.44 -15.39
CA ILE A 40 3.00 -2.89 -15.60
C ILE A 40 1.67 -3.19 -16.28
N GLN A 41 1.69 -4.16 -17.19
CA GLN A 41 0.52 -4.63 -17.90
C GLN A 41 0.38 -6.14 -17.72
N ASP A 42 -0.87 -6.63 -17.74
CA ASP A 42 -1.14 -8.06 -17.87
C ASP A 42 -0.97 -8.53 -19.33
N GLU A 43 -1.18 -9.82 -19.57
CA GLU A 43 -1.10 -10.40 -20.92
C GLU A 43 -2.13 -9.84 -21.90
N GLU A 44 -3.22 -9.24 -21.40
CA GLU A 44 -4.26 -8.60 -22.19
C GLU A 44 -3.92 -7.12 -22.48
N GLY A 45 -2.81 -6.62 -21.94
CA GLY A 45 -2.35 -5.24 -22.10
C GLY A 45 -3.02 -4.26 -21.12
N ASN A 46 -3.79 -4.74 -20.14
CA ASN A 46 -4.42 -3.89 -19.13
C ASN A 46 -3.39 -3.44 -18.10
N LYS A 47 -3.43 -2.16 -17.70
CA LYS A 47 -2.58 -1.67 -16.59
C LYS A 47 -2.91 -2.44 -15.30
N VAL A 48 -1.87 -2.93 -14.63
CA VAL A 48 -1.96 -3.61 -13.33
C VAL A 48 -1.31 -2.75 -12.27
N THR A 49 -2.03 -2.49 -11.18
CA THR A 49 -1.53 -1.67 -10.05
C THR A 49 -1.40 -2.48 -8.76
N LEU A 50 -0.85 -1.86 -7.70
CA LEU A 50 -0.81 -2.48 -6.36
C LEU A 50 -2.21 -2.80 -5.86
N TRP A 51 -3.17 -1.92 -6.12
CA TRP A 51 -4.57 -2.15 -5.80
C TRP A 51 -5.12 -3.42 -6.46
N ASP A 52 -4.77 -3.68 -7.72
CA ASP A 52 -5.23 -4.89 -8.41
C ASP A 52 -4.68 -6.15 -7.76
N VAL A 53 -3.37 -6.21 -7.49
CA VAL A 53 -2.74 -7.44 -6.97
C VAL A 53 -2.98 -7.63 -5.46
N CYS A 54 -3.12 -6.57 -4.68
CA CYS A 54 -3.31 -6.65 -3.22
C CYS A 54 -4.79 -6.66 -2.82
N ASN A 55 -5.67 -5.91 -3.49
CA ASN A 55 -7.08 -5.82 -3.10
C ASN A 55 -7.97 -6.75 -3.94
N LYS A 56 -7.96 -6.67 -5.28
CA LYS A 56 -8.88 -7.50 -6.08
C LYS A 56 -8.65 -8.99 -5.90
N TRP A 57 -7.40 -9.41 -5.69
CA TRP A 57 -7.06 -10.82 -5.53
C TRP A 57 -7.55 -11.37 -4.19
N CYS A 58 -7.48 -10.58 -3.12
CA CYS A 58 -8.06 -10.90 -1.82
C CYS A 58 -9.59 -10.98 -1.86
N TYR A 59 -10.26 -10.08 -2.58
CA TYR A 59 -11.72 -9.97 -2.55
C TYR A 59 -12.49 -10.96 -3.41
N LYS A 60 -11.94 -11.35 -4.57
CA LYS A 60 -12.70 -12.12 -5.57
C LYS A 60 -12.06 -13.43 -5.97
N ARG A 61 -10.80 -13.68 -5.59
CA ARG A 61 -10.00 -14.73 -6.22
C ARG A 61 -9.08 -15.52 -5.29
N ALA A 62 -9.05 -15.34 -3.97
CA ALA A 62 -8.09 -16.10 -3.13
C ALA A 62 -8.28 -17.64 -3.30
N GLU A 63 -9.50 -18.15 -3.11
CA GLU A 63 -9.83 -19.57 -3.35
C GLU A 63 -9.63 -19.98 -4.83
N VAL A 64 -9.95 -19.09 -5.76
CA VAL A 64 -9.77 -19.34 -7.21
C VAL A 64 -8.28 -19.46 -7.54
N LEU A 65 -7.43 -18.54 -7.08
CA LEU A 65 -5.98 -18.51 -7.27
C LEU A 65 -5.32 -19.77 -6.70
N ASN A 66 -5.82 -20.27 -5.58
CA ASN A 66 -5.32 -21.49 -4.95
C ASN A 66 -5.73 -22.76 -5.71
N SER A 67 -6.84 -22.72 -6.46
CA SER A 67 -7.36 -23.83 -7.28
C SER A 67 -6.98 -23.77 -8.76
N LEU A 68 -6.26 -22.72 -9.19
CA LEU A 68 -5.72 -22.61 -10.55
C LEU A 68 -4.70 -23.71 -10.84
N ILE A 69 -4.65 -24.13 -12.10
CA ILE A 69 -3.58 -25.03 -12.58
C ILE A 69 -2.20 -24.41 -12.31
N PRO A 70 -1.15 -25.23 -12.06
CA PRO A 70 0.14 -24.74 -11.57
C PRO A 70 0.78 -23.63 -12.41
N GLU A 71 0.61 -23.68 -13.73
CA GLU A 71 1.14 -22.68 -14.67
C GLU A 71 0.50 -21.30 -14.48
N VAL A 72 -0.84 -21.25 -14.41
CA VAL A 72 -1.57 -19.99 -14.21
C VAL A 72 -1.37 -19.47 -12.79
N LYS A 73 -1.29 -20.36 -11.79
CA LYS A 73 -0.95 -20.00 -10.40
C LYS A 73 0.44 -19.34 -10.33
N ARG A 74 1.44 -19.94 -10.99
CA ARG A 74 2.81 -19.39 -11.07
C ARG A 74 2.82 -18.01 -11.73
N ARG A 75 2.13 -17.86 -12.87
CA ARG A 75 2.08 -16.58 -13.59
C ARG A 75 1.51 -15.45 -12.74
N ASN A 76 0.40 -15.68 -12.05
CA ASN A 76 -0.17 -14.66 -11.16
C ASN A 76 0.81 -14.31 -10.04
N ARG A 77 1.48 -15.30 -9.42
CA ARG A 77 2.46 -15.01 -8.36
C ARG A 77 3.65 -14.19 -8.86
N LEU A 78 4.13 -14.48 -10.07
CA LEU A 78 5.17 -13.68 -10.72
C LEU A 78 4.70 -12.24 -10.97
N LEU A 79 3.48 -12.05 -11.50
CA LEU A 79 2.91 -10.72 -11.70
C LEU A 79 2.75 -9.94 -10.38
N PHE A 80 2.33 -10.61 -9.30
CA PHE A 80 2.26 -9.99 -7.97
C PHE A 80 3.63 -9.45 -7.56
N LYS A 81 4.67 -10.28 -7.66
CA LYS A 81 6.04 -9.89 -7.31
C LYS A 81 6.57 -8.78 -8.22
N GLU A 82 6.32 -8.86 -9.52
CA GLU A 82 6.73 -7.83 -10.48
C GLU A 82 6.14 -6.47 -10.11
N VAL A 83 4.84 -6.43 -9.80
CA VAL A 83 4.16 -5.21 -9.35
C VAL A 83 4.78 -4.69 -8.06
N VAL A 84 4.90 -5.53 -7.03
CA VAL A 84 5.47 -5.13 -5.74
C VAL A 84 6.90 -4.61 -5.87
N ASP A 85 7.77 -5.32 -6.60
CA ASP A 85 9.16 -4.93 -6.80
C ASP A 85 9.30 -3.63 -7.59
N ALA A 86 8.47 -3.42 -8.60
CA ALA A 86 8.49 -2.18 -9.39
C ALA A 86 8.11 -0.96 -8.56
N TYR A 87 7.06 -1.07 -7.74
CA TYR A 87 6.72 -0.01 -6.79
C TYR A 87 7.80 0.17 -5.73
N TRP A 88 8.37 -0.91 -5.19
CA TRP A 88 9.43 -0.83 -4.20
C TRP A 88 10.66 -0.07 -4.72
N SER A 89 11.10 -0.38 -5.94
CA SER A 89 12.20 0.32 -6.62
C SER A 89 12.00 1.84 -6.66
N GLU A 90 10.78 2.31 -6.91
CA GLU A 90 10.47 3.74 -6.93
C GLU A 90 10.32 4.33 -5.52
N ILE A 91 9.71 3.60 -4.59
CA ILE A 91 9.53 4.01 -3.20
C ILE A 91 10.88 4.21 -2.51
N GLN A 92 11.87 3.34 -2.76
CA GLN A 92 13.19 3.47 -2.16
C GLN A 92 13.86 4.81 -2.49
N LYS A 93 13.61 5.34 -3.69
CA LYS A 93 14.15 6.60 -4.22
C LYS A 93 13.44 7.85 -3.68
N LEU A 94 12.33 7.70 -2.94
CA LEU A 94 11.64 8.83 -2.37
C LEU A 94 12.48 9.44 -1.24
N ASP A 95 12.84 10.72 -1.39
CA ASP A 95 13.45 11.50 -0.30
C ASP A 95 12.37 12.12 0.61
N GLU A 96 11.16 12.30 0.08
CA GLU A 96 9.99 12.85 0.77
C GLU A 96 8.74 12.04 0.41
N GLY A 97 7.80 11.95 1.34
CA GLY A 97 6.50 11.32 1.13
C GLY A 97 5.35 12.24 1.51
N PHE A 98 4.21 12.03 0.87
CA PHE A 98 3.02 12.87 1.03
C PHE A 98 1.79 12.03 1.38
N PHE A 99 0.85 12.68 2.08
CA PHE A 99 -0.53 12.24 2.18
C PHE A 99 -1.41 13.09 1.27
N PHE A 100 -2.44 12.44 0.71
CA PHE A 100 -3.31 13.00 -0.32
C PHE A 100 -4.75 12.93 0.20
N PHE A 101 -5.40 14.09 0.27
CA PHE A 101 -6.72 14.23 0.84
C PHE A 101 -7.69 14.80 -0.19
N ASP A 102 -8.91 14.28 -0.22
CA ASP A 102 -10.03 15.09 -0.69
C ASP A 102 -10.44 16.08 0.41
N LEU A 103 -11.24 17.10 0.05
CA LEU A 103 -11.65 18.14 0.99
C LEU A 103 -12.38 17.57 2.23
N PRO A 104 -13.34 16.62 2.10
CA PRO A 104 -13.97 16.02 3.28
C PRO A 104 -13.00 15.28 4.21
N THR A 105 -12.08 14.49 3.67
CA THR A 105 -11.10 13.75 4.46
C THR A 105 -10.13 14.71 5.14
N TYR A 106 -9.71 15.77 4.44
CA TYR A 106 -8.89 16.83 5.00
C TYR A 106 -9.57 17.51 6.18
N ASP A 107 -10.81 17.97 6.03
CA ASP A 107 -11.53 18.68 7.10
C ASP A 107 -11.71 17.80 8.34
N HIS A 108 -11.95 16.50 8.14
CA HIS A 108 -12.12 15.53 9.22
C HIS A 108 -10.80 15.20 9.95
N PHE A 109 -9.72 14.92 9.21
CA PHE A 109 -8.45 14.45 9.78
C PHE A 109 -7.47 15.56 10.14
N VAL A 110 -7.44 16.63 9.35
CA VAL A 110 -6.44 17.70 9.44
C VAL A 110 -7.06 18.99 9.93
N GLY A 111 -8.28 19.32 9.47
CA GLY A 111 -8.96 20.58 9.79
C GLY A 111 -9.03 20.89 11.29
N GLN A 112 -9.29 19.87 12.12
CA GLN A 112 -9.38 19.98 13.59
C GLN A 112 -8.02 20.20 14.28
N HIS A 113 -6.91 19.99 13.58
CA HIS A 113 -5.56 20.03 14.11
C HIS A 113 -4.66 21.03 13.36
N THR A 114 -5.24 21.95 12.58
CA THR A 114 -4.50 22.96 11.81
C THR A 114 -3.56 23.82 12.67
N SER A 115 -3.86 23.97 13.97
CA SER A 115 -3.02 24.70 14.93
C SER A 115 -1.67 24.04 15.24
N VAL A 116 -1.47 22.75 14.94
CA VAL A 116 -0.16 22.10 15.12
C VAL A 116 0.78 22.26 13.92
N PHE A 117 0.29 22.82 12.81
CA PHE A 117 1.11 23.10 11.65
C PHE A 117 1.76 24.49 11.77
N PRO A 118 3.03 24.65 11.39
CA PRO A 118 3.70 25.96 11.44
C PRO A 118 3.03 26.91 10.46
N ASN A 119 2.85 28.20 10.80
CA ASN A 119 2.12 29.20 9.99
C ASN A 119 2.48 29.24 8.48
N GLU A 120 3.69 28.80 8.10
CA GLU A 120 4.19 28.76 6.73
C GLU A 120 3.74 27.52 5.93
N TRP A 121 3.12 26.52 6.56
CA TRP A 121 2.77 25.24 5.93
C TRP A 121 1.77 25.36 4.77
N VAL A 122 0.96 26.42 4.76
CA VAL A 122 0.02 26.74 3.68
C VAL A 122 0.75 26.86 2.33
N LEU A 123 2.05 27.21 2.33
CA LEU A 123 2.88 27.29 1.12
C LEU A 123 3.32 25.92 0.60
N THR A 124 3.43 24.91 1.47
CA THR A 124 3.79 23.53 1.11
C THR A 124 2.59 22.68 0.72
N VAL A 125 1.38 23.11 1.08
CA VAL A 125 0.15 22.43 0.64
C VAL A 125 -0.09 22.74 -0.82
N THR A 126 0.05 21.71 -1.65
CA THR A 126 -0.36 21.82 -3.04
C THR A 126 -1.84 21.48 -3.14
N PHE A 127 -2.65 22.46 -3.52
CA PHE A 127 -4.00 22.24 -4.00
C PHE A 127 -3.91 21.89 -5.48
N THR A 128 -3.97 20.61 -5.80
CA THR A 128 -4.27 20.18 -7.16
C THR A 128 -5.78 20.35 -7.39
N GLU A 129 -6.24 20.32 -8.65
CA GLU A 129 -7.67 20.49 -8.97
C GLU A 129 -8.62 19.49 -8.25
N LYS A 130 -8.09 18.45 -7.58
CA LYS A 130 -8.88 17.42 -6.90
C LYS A 130 -8.38 17.01 -5.51
N GLU A 131 -7.14 17.28 -5.14
CA GLU A 131 -6.54 16.77 -3.90
C GLU A 131 -5.67 17.82 -3.20
N ILE A 132 -5.74 17.80 -1.87
CA ILE A 132 -4.88 18.52 -0.93
C ILE A 132 -3.71 17.59 -0.60
N VAL A 133 -2.49 18.02 -0.92
CA VAL A 133 -1.27 17.23 -0.71
C VAL A 133 -0.48 17.81 0.45
N ILE A 134 -0.15 16.98 1.44
CA ILE A 134 0.54 17.41 2.66
C ILE A 134 1.77 16.52 2.90
N PRO A 135 2.97 17.10 3.12
CA PRO A 135 4.14 16.33 3.51
C PRO A 135 3.89 15.50 4.78
N MET A 136 4.34 14.24 4.77
CA MET A 136 4.19 13.33 5.91
C MET A 136 4.92 13.82 7.17
N ASP A 137 5.91 14.68 7.01
CA ASP A 137 6.69 15.24 8.11
C ASP A 137 5.84 16.03 9.11
N TYR A 138 4.73 16.62 8.65
CA TYR A 138 3.78 17.32 9.53
C TYR A 138 2.93 16.38 10.39
N PHE A 139 2.88 15.08 10.06
CA PHE A 139 2.12 14.09 10.79
C PHE A 139 2.96 13.34 11.84
N LYS A 140 4.21 13.77 12.07
CA LYS A 140 5.05 13.26 13.17
C LYS A 140 4.53 13.69 14.56
N ASN A 141 3.59 14.64 14.62
CA ASN A 141 2.97 15.07 15.86
C ASN A 141 1.97 14.02 16.38
N GLU A 142 2.00 13.76 17.69
CA GLU A 142 1.18 12.72 18.34
C GLU A 142 -0.34 12.92 18.20
N VAL A 143 -0.81 14.13 17.88
CA VAL A 143 -2.23 14.39 17.60
C VAL A 143 -2.75 13.59 16.41
N PHE A 144 -1.89 13.26 15.44
CA PHE A 144 -2.23 12.38 14.33
C PHE A 144 -1.92 10.95 14.71
N ASN A 145 -2.93 10.14 15.06
CA ASN A 145 -2.69 8.73 15.37
C ASN A 145 -2.63 7.88 14.09
N LEU A 146 -1.42 7.73 13.54
CA LEU A 146 -1.17 6.89 12.36
C LEU A 146 -0.82 5.42 12.70
N GLY A 147 -1.11 4.98 13.92
CA GLY A 147 -0.82 3.61 14.38
C GLY A 147 0.67 3.29 14.45
N ARG A 148 1.06 2.05 14.09
CA ARG A 148 2.49 1.62 14.12
C ARG A 148 3.39 2.45 13.21
N VAL A 149 2.83 3.08 12.18
CA VAL A 149 3.57 3.86 11.18
C VAL A 149 3.85 5.29 11.67
N ASN A 150 3.13 5.74 12.70
CA ASN A 150 3.21 7.10 13.24
C ASN A 150 4.60 7.50 13.74
N LYS A 151 5.40 6.52 14.17
CA LYS A 151 6.75 6.78 14.70
C LYS A 151 7.82 6.92 13.62
N GLY A 152 7.50 6.65 12.35
CA GLY A 152 8.49 6.52 11.28
C GLY A 152 8.37 7.50 10.11
N GLY A 153 7.27 8.25 9.97
CA GLY A 153 7.04 9.10 8.79
C GLY A 153 7.20 8.30 7.48
N LEU A 154 7.95 8.84 6.52
CA LEU A 154 8.28 8.14 5.27
C LEU A 154 8.98 6.79 5.53
N GLN A 155 9.94 6.73 6.45
CA GLN A 155 10.67 5.50 6.73
C GLN A 155 9.75 4.39 7.25
N GLY A 156 8.79 4.75 8.12
CA GLY A 156 7.80 3.79 8.62
C GLY A 156 6.95 3.18 7.50
N TYR A 157 6.60 3.97 6.48
CA TYR A 157 5.92 3.45 5.29
C TYR A 157 6.84 2.62 4.39
N LYS A 158 8.12 2.99 4.25
CA LYS A 158 9.11 2.16 3.53
C LYS A 158 9.29 0.81 4.21
N ASP A 159 9.39 0.77 5.53
CA ASP A 159 9.51 -0.45 6.32
C ASP A 159 8.24 -1.31 6.18
N TRP A 160 7.06 -0.70 6.26
CA TRP A 160 5.80 -1.40 6.04
C TRP A 160 5.68 -1.94 4.60
N PHE A 161 6.15 -1.20 3.59
CA PHE A 161 6.22 -1.70 2.21
C PHE A 161 7.24 -2.83 2.08
N LYS A 162 8.34 -2.80 2.83
CA LYS A 162 9.33 -3.87 2.81
C LYS A 162 8.74 -5.19 3.32
N GLU A 163 7.83 -5.15 4.30
CA GLU A 163 7.07 -6.34 4.74
C GLU A 163 6.26 -6.95 3.58
N LEU A 164 5.69 -6.13 2.68
CA LEU A 164 5.03 -6.62 1.47
C LEU A 164 6.00 -7.24 0.48
N VAL A 165 7.20 -6.67 0.33
CA VAL A 165 8.24 -7.26 -0.53
C VAL A 165 8.59 -8.65 -0.02
N ASP A 166 8.80 -8.81 1.29
CA ASP A 166 9.06 -10.11 1.91
C ASP A 166 7.88 -11.07 1.74
N PHE A 167 6.65 -10.58 1.87
CA PHE A 167 5.44 -11.34 1.57
C PHE A 167 5.41 -11.81 0.10
N ALA A 168 5.70 -10.93 -0.86
CA ALA A 168 5.70 -11.22 -2.29
C ALA A 168 6.77 -12.27 -2.65
N ASP A 169 7.92 -12.23 -1.99
CA ASP A 169 8.97 -13.24 -2.11
C ASP A 169 8.50 -14.62 -1.64
N LEU A 170 7.90 -14.68 -0.45
CA LEU A 170 7.35 -15.94 0.10
C LEU A 170 6.19 -16.48 -0.74
N LEU A 171 5.35 -15.59 -1.29
CA LEU A 171 4.24 -15.96 -2.15
C LEU A 171 4.69 -16.70 -3.42
N GLN A 172 5.96 -16.61 -3.83
CA GLN A 172 6.47 -17.38 -4.97
C GLN A 172 6.50 -18.90 -4.72
N ASN A 173 6.48 -19.33 -3.46
CA ASN A 173 6.43 -20.76 -3.13
C ASN A 173 5.04 -21.34 -3.39
N LEU A 174 4.90 -22.15 -4.44
CA LEU A 174 3.63 -22.74 -4.90
C LEU A 174 2.92 -23.60 -3.86
N ASP A 175 3.64 -24.11 -2.87
CA ASP A 175 3.08 -24.90 -1.76
C ASP A 175 2.34 -24.05 -0.74
N TYR A 176 2.56 -22.73 -0.74
CA TYR A 176 1.86 -21.83 0.17
C TYR A 176 0.47 -21.48 -0.36
N THR A 177 -0.47 -21.29 0.55
CA THR A 177 -1.85 -20.87 0.27
C THR A 177 -1.96 -19.37 0.54
N PHE A 178 -2.54 -18.62 -0.40
CA PHE A 178 -2.76 -17.19 -0.25
C PHE A 178 -4.20 -16.92 0.18
N GLU A 179 -4.38 -16.22 1.28
CA GLU A 179 -5.70 -15.87 1.83
C GLU A 179 -5.80 -14.38 2.13
N GLY A 180 -6.99 -13.83 1.89
CA GLY A 180 -7.36 -12.48 2.32
C GLY A 180 -8.55 -12.55 3.28
N SER A 181 -8.50 -11.83 4.40
CA SER A 181 -9.63 -11.68 5.32
C SER A 181 -10.14 -10.24 5.33
N ASN A 182 -11.44 -10.03 5.63
CA ASN A 182 -12.12 -8.73 5.69
C ASN A 182 -12.41 -8.26 7.13
#